data_AF-A0A1H0G9V9-F1
#
_entry.id   AF-A0A1H0G9V9-F1
#
_cell.length_a   1.000
_cell.length_b   1.000
_cell.length_c   1.000
_cell.angle_alpha   90.00
_cell.angle_beta   90.00
_cell.angle_gamma   90.00
#
_symmetry.space_group_name_H-M   'P 1'
#
loop_
_entity.id
_entity.type
_entity.pdbx_description
1 polymer ?
#
loop_
_entity_poly.entity_id
_entity_poly.type
_entity_poly.pdbx_seq_one_letter_code
_entity_poly.pdbx_strand_id
1 'polypeptide(L)' 'MDLFEMLYTDIKEGMSINQICEKYGGFQVYIPLPKRYIKYKIKKEFNGTNHKELARKYGLSVRQVYRILGGR' A
#
# COMPACT_ATOMS: atom_id res chain seq x y z
N MET A 1 5.20 -15.90 6.86
CA MET A 1 4.85 -14.47 6.90
C MET A 1 6.14 -13.69 6.77
N ASP A 2 6.18 -12.67 5.91
CA ASP A 2 7.34 -11.78 5.87
C ASP A 2 7.35 -10.79 7.06
N LEU A 3 8.48 -10.13 7.30
CA LEU A 3 8.68 -9.20 8.41
C LEU A 3 7.63 -8.06 8.43
N PHE A 4 7.24 -7.59 7.26
CA PHE A 4 6.27 -6.50 7.13
C PHE A 4 4.87 -6.96 7.52
N GLU A 5 4.47 -8.16 7.10
CA GLU A 5 3.19 -8.76 7.48
C GLU A 5 3.11 -9.04 9.00
N MET A 6 4.22 -9.48 9.62
CA MET A 6 4.29 -9.63 11.07
C MET A 6 4.13 -8.28 11.77
N LEU A 7 4.92 -7.27 11.38
CA LEU A 7 4.83 -5.91 11.95
C LEU A 7 3.43 -5.32 11.79
N TYR A 8 2.82 -5.48 10.61
CA TYR A 8 1.47 -5.00 10.33
C TYR A 8 0.43 -5.67 11.22
N THR A 9 0.52 -7.00 11.38
CA THR A 9 -0.40 -7.77 12.22
C THR A 9 -0.31 -7.32 13.67
N ASP A 10 0.90 -7.21 14.22
CA ASP A 10 1.14 -6.80 15.60
C ASP A 10 0.62 -5.37 15.89
N ILE A 11 0.89 -4.42 14.98
CA ILE A 11 0.36 -3.05 15.11
C ILE A 11 -1.17 -3.06 15.06
N LYS A 12 -1.76 -3.86 14.15
CA LYS A 12 -3.21 -3.96 13.98
C LYS A 12 -3.90 -4.60 15.19
N GLU A 13 -3.23 -5.54 15.86
CA GLU A 13 -3.70 -6.18 17.10
C GLU A 13 -3.53 -5.28 18.34
N GLY A 14 -2.98 -4.08 18.18
CA GLY A 14 -2.92 -3.06 19.23
C GLY A 14 -1.65 -3.10 20.06
N MET A 15 -0.58 -3.71 19.56
CA MET A 15 0.72 -3.70 20.22
C MET A 15 1.20 -2.25 20.43
N SER A 16 1.67 -1.96 21.66
CA SER A 16 2.20 -0.64 21.99
C SER A 16 3.52 -0.36 21.28
N ILE A 17 3.87 0.93 21.14
CA ILE A 17 5.13 1.33 20.48
C ILE A 17 6.37 0.74 21.17
N ASN A 18 6.36 0.59 22.51
CA ASN A 18 7.47 0.00 23.26
C ASN A 18 7.67 -1.47 22.90
N GLN A 19 6.58 -2.25 22.84
CA GLN A 19 6.61 -3.66 22.45
C GLN A 19 7.07 -3.82 20.99
N ILE A 20 6.66 -2.92 20.10
CA ILE A 20 7.15 -2.89 18.71
C ILE A 20 8.66 -2.63 18.68
N CYS A 21 9.16 -1.66 19.44
CA CYS A 21 10.59 -1.34 19.52
C CYS A 21 11.42 -2.50 20.11
N GLU A 22 10.90 -3.22 21.10
CA GLU A 22 11.57 -4.40 21.67
C GLU A 22 11.62 -5.56 20.68
N LYS A 23 10.53 -5.82 19.96
CA LYS A 23 10.42 -6.97 19.04
C LYS A 23 11.09 -6.72 17.69
N TYR A 24 11.01 -5.51 17.16
CA TYR A 24 11.48 -5.15 15.82
C TYR A 24 12.67 -4.17 15.82
N GLY A 25 13.20 -3.82 16.99
CA GLY A 25 14.39 -3.00 17.13
C GLY A 25 15.57 -3.56 16.36
N GLY A 26 16.35 -2.69 15.71
CA GLY A 26 17.48 -3.07 14.87
C GLY A 26 17.13 -3.40 13.42
N PHE A 27 15.85 -3.61 13.09
CA PHE A 27 15.40 -3.76 11.70
C PHE A 27 15.06 -2.39 11.07
N GLN A 28 15.43 -2.21 9.80
CA GLN A 28 14.98 -1.07 9.00
C GLN A 28 13.79 -1.48 8.14
N VAL A 29 12.62 -0.89 8.42
CA VAL A 29 11.41 -1.09 7.62
C VAL A 29 11.12 0.18 6.82
N TYR A 30 11.01 0.04 5.51
CA TYR A 30 10.60 1.13 4.63
C TYR A 30 9.08 1.32 4.69
N ILE A 31 8.63 2.49 5.13
CA ILE A 31 7.23 2.90 5.05
C ILE A 31 7.05 3.69 3.74
N PRO A 32 6.41 3.12 2.70
CA PRO A 32 6.23 3.80 1.44
C PRO A 32 5.30 5.01 1.58
N LEU A 33 5.67 6.11 0.90
CA LEU A 33 4.78 7.25 0.73
C LEU A 33 3.46 6.81 0.06
N PRO A 34 2.31 7.41 0.43
CA PRO A 34 0.98 7.00 -0.03
C PRO A 34 0.86 6.87 -1.56
N LYS A 35 1.60 7.70 -2.30
CA LYS A 35 1.62 7.67 -3.78
C LYS A 35 2.09 6.32 -4.34
N ARG A 36 3.02 5.62 -3.69
CA ARG A 36 3.45 4.26 -4.10
C ARG A 36 2.41 3.21 -3.73
N TYR A 37 1.76 3.36 -2.58
CA TYR A 37 0.71 2.47 -2.12
C TYR A 37 -0.54 2.52 -3.01
N ILE A 38 -0.95 3.72 -3.44
CA ILE A 38 -2.06 3.91 -4.38
C ILE A 38 -1.78 3.19 -5.70
N LYS A 39 -0.54 3.26 -6.22
CA LYS A 39 -0.15 2.52 -7.43
C LYS A 39 -0.29 1.00 -7.25
N TYR A 40 0.19 0.48 -6.13
CA TYR A 40 0.07 -0.95 -5.83
C TYR A 40 -1.39 -1.39 -5.73
N LYS A 41 -2.23 -0.63 -5.01
CA LYS A 41 -3.67 -0.91 -4.91
C LYS A 41 -4.38 -0.86 -6.25
N ILE A 42 -4.12 0.17 -7.07
CA ILE A 42 -4.67 0.29 -8.42
C ILE A 42 -4.30 -0.93 -9.27
N LYS A 43 -3.04 -1.37 -9.24
CA LYS A 43 -2.60 -2.57 -9.97
C LYS A 43 -3.28 -3.85 -9.47
N LYS A 44 -3.48 -3.99 -8.16
CA LYS A 44 -4.10 -5.17 -7.53
C LYS A 44 -5.61 -5.26 -7.80
N GLU A 45 -6.30 -4.11 -7.85
CA GLU A 45 -7.76 -4.02 -8.05
C GLU A 45 -8.17 -3.87 -9.51
N PHE A 46 -7.21 -3.80 -10.44
CA PHE A 46 -7.49 -3.66 -11.85
C PHE A 46 -8.01 -4.97 -12.45
N ASN A 47 -9.17 -4.91 -13.13
CA ASN A 47 -9.83 -6.08 -13.72
C ASN A 47 -9.80 -6.08 -15.27
N GLY A 48 -8.97 -5.23 -15.88
CA GLY A 48 -8.86 -5.08 -17.33
C GLY A 48 -9.66 -3.91 -17.92
N THR A 49 -10.76 -3.48 -17.28
CA THR A 49 -11.63 -2.44 -17.85
C THR A 49 -12.06 -1.34 -16.87
N ASN A 50 -11.92 -1.55 -15.54
CA ASN A 50 -12.40 -0.65 -14.48
C ASN A 50 -11.60 0.66 -14.24
N HIS A 51 -10.98 1.23 -15.28
CA HIS A 51 -10.16 2.45 -15.16
C HIS A 51 -10.91 3.64 -14.52
N LYS A 52 -12.17 3.88 -14.94
CA LYS A 52 -13.00 4.98 -14.44
C LYS A 52 -13.39 4.79 -12.97
N GLU A 53 -13.65 3.56 -12.57
CA GLU A 53 -13.99 3.22 -11.19
C GLU A 53 -12.80 3.46 -10.25
N LEU A 54 -11.61 2.98 -10.65
CA LEU A 54 -10.37 3.20 -9.91
C LEU A 54 -10.02 4.69 -9.82
N ALA A 55 -10.21 5.45 -10.90
CA ALA A 55 -10.02 6.89 -10.92
C ALA A 55 -10.88 7.59 -9.85
N ARG A 56 -12.18 7.25 -9.79
CA ARG A 56 -13.11 7.81 -8.78
C ARG A 56 -12.72 7.39 -7.36
N LYS A 57 -12.42 6.10 -7.15
CA LYS A 57 -12.09 5.53 -5.82
C LYS A 57 -10.85 6.18 -5.21
N TYR A 58 -9.84 6.48 -6.02
CA TYR A 58 -8.57 7.02 -5.54
C TYR A 58 -8.40 8.53 -5.75
N GLY A 59 -9.44 9.24 -6.23
CA GLY A 59 -9.38 10.68 -6.48
C GLY A 59 -8.34 11.06 -7.53
N LEU A 60 -8.19 10.25 -8.58
CA LEU A 60 -7.24 10.45 -9.68
C LEU A 60 -7.98 10.74 -10.98
N SER A 61 -7.28 11.34 -11.95
CA SER A 61 -7.76 11.36 -13.32
C SER A 61 -7.61 9.97 -13.97
N VAL A 62 -8.48 9.66 -14.93
CA VAL A 62 -8.39 8.41 -15.70
C VAL A 62 -7.02 8.26 -16.37
N ARG A 63 -6.45 9.37 -16.87
CA ARG A 63 -5.09 9.41 -17.43
C ARG A 63 -4.01 9.02 -16.41
N GLN A 64 -4.13 9.45 -15.16
CA GLN A 64 -3.21 9.03 -14.09
C GLN A 64 -3.30 7.52 -13.85
N VAL A 65 -4.51 6.93 -13.88
CA VAL A 65 -4.71 5.49 -13.76
C VAL A 65 -4.05 4.73 -14.93
N TYR A 66 -4.25 5.17 -16.18
CA TYR A 66 -3.57 4.59 -17.35
C TYR A 66 -2.04 4.58 -17.19
N ARG A 67 -1.46 5.72 -16.80
CA ARG A 67 -0.01 5.84 -16.57
C ARG A 67 0.48 4.92 -15.45
N ILE A 68 -0.33 4.69 -14.41
CA ILE A 68 0.02 3.79 -13.30
C ILE A 68 0.01 2.33 -13.75
N LEU A 69 -0.91 1.96 -14.64
CA LEU A 69 -1.03 0.62 -15.22
C LEU A 69 -0.02 0.35 -16.36
N GLY A 70 0.76 1.36 -16.77
CA GLY A 70 1.76 1.23 -17.83
C GLY A 70 1.22 1.49 -19.25
N GLY A 71 -0.02 1.97 -19.37
CA GLY A 71 -0.54 2.49 -20.63
C GLY A 71 0.11 3.83 -21.00
N ARG A 72 0.42 4.02 -22.28
CA ARG A 72 0.86 5.31 -22.83
C ARG A 72 -0.28 6.33 -22.78
#